data_AF-A0AAW3ESA4-F1
#
_entry.id   AF-A0AAW3ESA4-F1
#
_cell.length_a   1.000
_cell.length_b   1.000
_cell.length_c   1.000
_cell.angle_alpha   90.00
_cell.angle_beta   90.00
_cell.angle_gamma   90.00
#
_symmetry.space_group_name_H-M   'P 1'
#
loop_
_entity.id
_entity.type
_entity.pdbx_description
1 polymer ?
#
loop_
_entity_poly.entity_id
_entity_poly.type
_entity_poly.pdbx_seq_one_letter_code
_entity_poly.pdbx_strand_id
1 'polypeptide(L)'
;MQKALTFMKIQLYNVTATIAGVTGMRIVREIVASERDPDRLSAMRDVRCKESLETMRDALVGNYQPEHVFALKALALYDFYQQCIDQCDVEIERAVAILNIAQPIPEAPLPIAKHRSKMLSDPNFDVCTAMYQLAGTDLTQIHGIDNCLRFRGFP
;
A
#
# COMPACT_ATOMS: atom_id res chain seq x y z
N MET A 1 -14.16 -5.25 -0.63
CA MET A 1 -13.94 -4.35 -1.77
C MET A 1 -13.95 -5.08 -3.11
N GLN A 2 -13.06 -6.06 -3.34
CA GLN A 2 -12.94 -6.74 -4.64
C GLN A 2 -14.24 -7.39 -5.15
N LYS A 3 -15.00 -8.08 -4.29
CA LYS A 3 -16.30 -8.66 -4.67
C LYS A 3 -17.30 -7.62 -5.20
N ALA A 4 -17.33 -6.41 -4.64
CA ALA A 4 -18.21 -5.34 -5.11
C ALA A 4 -17.80 -4.87 -6.52
N LEU A 5 -16.49 -4.74 -6.78
CA LEU A 5 -15.97 -4.43 -8.12
C LEU A 5 -16.32 -5.51 -9.13
N THR A 6 -16.21 -6.80 -8.76
CA THR A 6 -16.61 -7.93 -9.60
C THR A 6 -18.11 -7.90 -9.93
N PHE A 7 -18.98 -7.63 -8.95
CA PHE A 7 -20.43 -7.53 -9.19
C PHE A 7 -20.82 -6.33 -10.07
N MET A 8 -20.03 -5.25 -10.02
CA MET A 8 -20.16 -4.12 -10.96
C MET A 8 -19.56 -4.42 -12.34
N LYS A 9 -18.99 -5.61 -12.58
CA LYS A 9 -18.23 -5.97 -13.81
C LYS A 9 -17.03 -5.07 -14.09
N ILE A 10 -16.49 -4.41 -13.06
CA ILE A 10 -15.30 -3.57 -13.17
C ILE A 10 -14.06 -4.45 -13.00
N GLN A 11 -13.20 -4.49 -14.00
CA GLN A 11 -11.99 -5.33 -14.04
C GLN A 11 -10.73 -4.56 -13.63
N LEU A 12 -10.81 -3.77 -12.57
CA LEU A 12 -9.70 -2.94 -12.08
C LEU A 12 -8.43 -3.77 -11.75
N TYR A 13 -8.60 -5.02 -11.33
CA TYR A 13 -7.49 -5.91 -10.96
C TYR A 13 -6.62 -6.31 -12.16
N ASN A 14 -7.18 -6.34 -13.37
CA ASN A 14 -6.44 -6.71 -14.59
C ASN A 14 -5.55 -5.57 -15.06
N VAL A 15 -5.99 -4.34 -14.84
CA VAL A 15 -5.32 -3.14 -15.37
C VAL A 15 -4.41 -2.44 -14.36
N THR A 16 -4.53 -2.77 -13.08
CA THR A 16 -3.69 -2.21 -12.02
C THR A 16 -2.90 -3.30 -11.31
N ALA A 17 -1.69 -2.97 -10.84
CA ALA A 17 -0.85 -3.93 -10.11
C ALA A 17 -1.51 -4.41 -8.80
N THR A 18 -2.31 -3.57 -8.14
CA THR A 18 -3.04 -3.91 -6.91
C THR A 18 -4.22 -2.94 -6.74
N ILE A 19 -5.38 -3.45 -6.30
CA ILE A 19 -6.59 -2.65 -6.05
C ILE A 19 -6.37 -1.64 -4.91
N ALA A 20 -5.66 -2.04 -3.86
CA ALA A 20 -5.22 -1.18 -2.75
C ALA A 20 -4.03 -0.27 -3.10
N GLY A 21 -3.56 -0.26 -4.35
CA GLY A 21 -2.55 0.67 -4.83
C GLY A 21 -3.08 2.11 -4.91
N VAL A 22 -2.17 3.08 -5.03
CA VAL A 22 -2.51 4.52 -5.11
C VAL A 22 -3.55 4.81 -6.20
N THR A 23 -3.32 4.31 -7.41
CA THR A 23 -4.23 4.49 -8.55
C THR A 23 -5.58 3.81 -8.32
N GLY A 24 -5.59 2.58 -7.81
CA GLY A 24 -6.81 1.83 -7.57
C GLY A 24 -7.68 2.47 -6.49
N MET A 25 -7.07 2.87 -5.38
CA MET A 25 -7.76 3.57 -4.29
C MET A 25 -8.30 4.93 -4.71
N ARG A 26 -7.57 5.69 -5.55
CA ARG A 26 -8.09 6.96 -6.12
C ARG A 26 -9.37 6.72 -6.92
N ILE A 27 -9.35 5.76 -7.83
CA ILE A 27 -10.52 5.44 -8.65
C ILE A 27 -11.70 4.98 -7.79
N VAL A 28 -11.45 4.09 -6.83
CA VAL A 28 -12.51 3.59 -5.93
C VAL A 28 -13.10 4.73 -5.09
N ARG A 29 -12.29 5.67 -4.59
CA ARG A 29 -12.76 6.84 -3.83
C ARG A 29 -13.63 7.77 -4.70
N GLU A 30 -13.27 7.97 -5.96
CA GLU A 30 -14.05 8.78 -6.90
C GLU A 30 -15.38 8.10 -7.25
N ILE A 31 -15.39 6.77 -7.41
CA ILE A 31 -16.64 5.99 -7.57
C ILE A 31 -17.55 6.15 -6.35
N VAL A 32 -16.99 6.14 -5.13
CA VAL A 32 -17.77 6.43 -3.90
C VAL A 32 -18.27 7.88 -3.87
N ALA A 33 -17.50 8.83 -4.41
CA ALA A 33 -17.87 10.23 -4.56
C ALA A 33 -18.92 10.48 -5.67
N SER A 34 -19.45 9.42 -6.29
CA SER A 34 -20.44 9.43 -7.38
C SER A 34 -19.88 9.80 -8.76
N GLU A 35 -18.56 9.78 -8.95
CA GLU A 35 -17.95 9.88 -10.28
C GLU A 35 -18.05 8.53 -11.00
N ARG A 36 -18.55 8.54 -12.23
CA ARG A 36 -18.85 7.31 -13.00
C ARG A 36 -18.39 7.38 -14.45
N ASP A 37 -17.79 8.50 -14.87
CA ASP A 37 -17.30 8.65 -16.22
C ASP A 37 -16.01 7.83 -16.43
N PRO A 38 -16.01 6.78 -17.28
CA PRO A 38 -14.84 5.95 -17.53
C PRO A 38 -13.65 6.76 -18.11
N ASP A 39 -13.93 7.83 -18.84
CA ASP A 39 -12.88 8.69 -19.41
C ASP A 39 -12.17 9.48 -18.31
N ARG A 40 -12.93 10.02 -17.35
CA ARG A 40 -12.37 10.72 -16.20
C ARG A 40 -11.65 9.77 -15.25
N LEU A 41 -12.19 8.57 -15.04
CA LEU A 41 -11.57 7.55 -14.20
C LEU A 41 -10.27 7.00 -14.81
N SER A 42 -10.22 6.77 -16.12
CA SER A 42 -9.01 6.31 -16.82
C SER A 42 -7.92 7.38 -16.89
N ALA A 43 -8.28 8.67 -16.93
CA ALA A 43 -7.33 9.78 -16.85
C ALA A 43 -6.57 9.85 -15.50
N MET A 44 -7.10 9.24 -14.44
CA MET A 44 -6.44 9.19 -13.12
C MET A 44 -5.33 8.13 -13.01
N ARG A 45 -5.01 7.46 -14.12
CA ARG A 45 -3.91 6.54 -14.26
C ARG A 45 -2.57 7.17 -13.85
N ASP A 46 -1.80 6.45 -13.06
CA ASP A 46 -0.39 6.79 -12.80
C ASP A 46 0.50 6.40 -13.99
N VAL A 47 1.54 7.18 -14.27
CA VAL A 47 2.52 6.92 -15.35
C VAL A 47 3.16 5.53 -15.25
N ARG A 48 3.23 4.97 -14.04
CA ARG A 48 3.75 3.61 -13.78
C ARG A 48 2.81 2.48 -14.18
N CYS A 49 1.59 2.79 -14.59
CA CYS A 49 0.64 1.80 -15.07
C CYS A 49 1.05 1.32 -16.47
N LYS A 50 1.26 0.01 -16.61
CA LYS A 50 1.74 -0.62 -17.86
C LYS A 50 0.68 -0.64 -18.95
N GLU A 51 -0.58 -0.74 -18.57
CA GLU A 51 -1.70 -0.86 -19.49
C GLU A 51 -2.03 0.47 -20.18
N SER A 52 -2.63 0.42 -21.37
CA SER A 52 -3.03 1.60 -22.14
C SER A 52 -4.24 2.32 -21.52
N LEU A 53 -4.49 3.58 -21.91
CA LEU A 53 -5.68 4.32 -21.46
C LEU A 53 -6.98 3.65 -21.93
N GLU A 54 -6.98 3.10 -23.15
CA GLU A 54 -8.12 2.40 -23.74
C GLU A 54 -8.48 1.15 -22.93
N THR A 55 -7.48 0.31 -22.63
CA THR A 55 -7.66 -0.90 -21.81
C THR A 55 -8.17 -0.55 -20.41
N MET A 56 -7.69 0.56 -19.85
CA MET A 56 -8.14 1.04 -18.55
C MET A 56 -9.58 1.55 -18.58
N ARG A 57 -9.97 2.27 -19.62
CA ARG A 57 -11.35 2.70 -19.86
C ARG A 57 -12.27 1.48 -19.97
N ASP A 58 -11.90 0.49 -20.78
CA ASP A 58 -12.69 -0.73 -20.98
C ASP A 58 -12.88 -1.51 -19.67
N ALA A 59 -11.84 -1.58 -18.83
CA ALA A 59 -11.93 -2.22 -17.51
C ALA A 59 -12.84 -1.48 -16.52
N LEU A 60 -13.11 -0.19 -16.75
CA LEU A 60 -13.97 0.67 -15.92
C LEU A 60 -15.41 0.75 -16.45
N VAL A 61 -15.68 0.23 -17.65
CA VAL A 61 -17.04 0.09 -18.18
C VAL A 61 -17.76 -1.02 -17.41
N GLY A 62 -18.73 -0.64 -16.59
CA GLY A 62 -19.43 -1.55 -15.70
C GLY A 62 -20.80 -1.05 -15.26
N ASN A 63 -21.45 -1.82 -14.41
CA ASN A 63 -22.78 -1.52 -13.88
C ASN A 63 -22.69 -0.93 -12.46
N TYR A 64 -22.80 0.39 -12.34
CA TYR A 64 -22.69 1.15 -11.09
C TYR A 64 -24.01 1.20 -10.31
N GLN A 65 -24.57 0.04 -9.98
CA GLN A 65 -25.80 -0.05 -9.19
C GLN A 65 -25.59 0.46 -7.76
N PRO A 66 -26.57 1.16 -7.17
CA PRO A 66 -26.44 1.80 -5.88
C PRO A 66 -26.13 0.81 -4.74
N GLU A 67 -26.59 -0.44 -4.83
CA GLU A 67 -26.33 -1.50 -3.85
C GLU A 67 -24.83 -1.85 -3.80
N HIS A 68 -24.17 -1.96 -4.95
CA HIS A 68 -22.75 -2.25 -5.03
C HIS A 68 -21.89 -1.05 -4.62
N VAL A 69 -22.32 0.17 -4.98
CA VAL A 69 -21.67 1.41 -4.54
C VAL A 69 -21.78 1.55 -3.02
N PHE A 70 -22.92 1.18 -2.43
CA PHE A 70 -23.08 1.14 -0.98
C PHE A 70 -22.11 0.15 -0.34
N ALA A 71 -21.94 -1.04 -0.89
CA ALA A 71 -20.94 -1.99 -0.42
C ALA A 71 -19.50 -1.45 -0.54
N LEU A 72 -19.23 -0.58 -1.52
CA LEU A 72 -17.94 0.09 -1.71
C LEU A 72 -17.65 1.13 -0.61
N LYS A 73 -18.68 1.71 0.01
CA LYS A 73 -18.52 2.63 1.17
C LYS A 73 -17.86 1.97 2.39
N ALA A 74 -17.80 0.63 2.43
CA ALA A 74 -16.96 -0.10 3.37
C ALA A 74 -15.45 0.24 3.24
N LEU A 75 -15.04 1.01 2.22
CA LEU A 75 -13.72 1.64 2.15
C LEU A 75 -13.39 2.48 3.38
N ALA A 76 -14.37 3.06 4.06
CA ALA A 76 -14.14 3.77 5.33
C ALA A 76 -13.51 2.88 6.41
N LEU A 77 -13.84 1.58 6.42
CA LEU A 77 -13.23 0.61 7.33
C LEU A 77 -11.77 0.33 6.95
N TYR A 78 -11.46 0.29 5.66
CA TYR A 78 -10.08 0.18 5.18
C TYR A 78 -9.25 1.39 5.62
N ASP A 79 -9.78 2.61 5.43
CA ASP A 79 -9.10 3.84 5.86
C ASP A 79 -8.86 3.84 7.38
N PHE A 80 -9.85 3.37 8.17
CA PHE A 80 -9.68 3.21 9.61
C PHE A 80 -8.56 2.22 9.98
N TYR A 81 -8.50 1.06 9.32
CA TYR A 81 -7.42 0.11 9.56
C TYR A 81 -6.05 0.69 9.19
N GLN A 82 -5.95 1.44 8.09
CA GLN A 82 -4.72 2.14 7.73
C GLN A 82 -4.30 3.12 8.82
N GLN A 83 -5.23 3.90 9.37
CA GLN A 83 -4.93 4.80 10.50
C GLN A 83 -4.43 4.05 11.74
N CYS A 84 -5.03 2.92 12.09
CA CYS A 84 -4.55 2.11 13.20
C CYS A 84 -3.14 1.56 12.95
N ILE A 85 -2.84 1.13 11.71
CA ILE A 85 -1.50 0.68 11.33
C ILE A 85 -0.50 1.84 11.42
N ASP A 86 -0.85 3.02 10.92
CA ASP A 86 0.02 4.20 11.00
C ASP A 86 0.29 4.61 12.45
N GLN A 87 -0.68 4.49 13.35
CA GLN A 87 -0.49 4.70 14.79
C GLN A 87 0.47 3.66 15.39
N CYS A 88 0.33 2.39 15.01
CA CYS A 88 1.26 1.35 15.42
C CYS A 88 2.68 1.63 14.90
N ASP A 89 2.83 2.05 13.64
CA ASP A 89 4.13 2.40 13.04
C ASP A 89 4.83 3.50 13.86
N VAL A 90 4.10 4.52 14.32
CA VAL A 90 4.64 5.60 15.17
C VAL A 90 5.08 5.10 16.55
N GLU A 91 4.29 4.25 17.20
CA GLU A 91 4.67 3.69 18.51
C GLU A 91 5.88 2.74 18.39
N ILE A 92 5.97 1.98 17.30
CA ILE A 92 7.15 1.15 16.99
C ILE A 92 8.37 2.04 16.80
N GLU A 93 8.26 3.11 16.01
CA GLU A 93 9.35 4.07 15.79
C GLU A 93 9.85 4.66 17.13
N ARG A 94 8.94 5.05 18.03
CA ARG A 94 9.29 5.54 19.36
C ARG A 94 9.97 4.48 20.22
N ALA A 95 9.44 3.26 20.25
CA ALA A 95 10.02 2.17 21.02
C ALA A 95 11.44 1.85 20.53
N VAL A 96 11.64 1.79 19.22
CA VAL A 96 12.96 1.58 18.62
C VAL A 96 13.89 2.75 18.92
N ALA A 97 13.41 3.99 18.84
CA ALA A 97 14.20 5.17 19.20
C ALA A 97 14.70 5.11 20.65
N ILE A 98 13.82 4.77 21.60
CA ILE A 98 14.19 4.62 23.03
C ILE A 98 15.27 3.55 23.21
N LEU A 99 15.11 2.39 22.55
CA LEU A 99 16.07 1.30 22.64
C LEU A 99 17.44 1.67 22.04
N ASN A 100 17.46 2.55 21.04
CA ASN A 100 18.69 3.03 20.41
C ASN A 100 19.40 4.15 21.19
N ILE A 101 18.75 4.81 22.17
CA ILE A 101 19.39 5.89 22.97
C ILE A 101 20.67 5.41 23.68
N ALA A 102 20.69 4.16 24.14
CA ALA A 102 21.82 3.59 24.88
C ALA A 102 22.83 2.85 23.98
N GLN A 103 22.57 2.77 22.67
CA GLN A 103 23.40 2.02 21.72
C GLN A 103 24.40 2.97 21.04
N PRO A 104 25.68 2.57 20.90
CA PRO A 104 26.65 3.37 20.17
C PRO A 104 26.24 3.45 18.69
N ILE A 105 26.38 4.64 18.08
CA ILE A 105 26.16 4.81 16.65
C ILE A 105 27.20 3.95 15.92
N PRO A 106 26.79 2.98 15.09
CA PRO A 106 27.73 2.11 14.42
C PRO A 106 28.56 2.91 13.40
N GLU A 107 29.89 2.87 13.54
CA GLU A 107 30.86 3.51 12.62
C GLU A 107 31.00 2.78 11.28
N ALA A 108 30.50 1.54 11.19
CA ALA A 108 30.56 0.74 9.97
C ALA A 108 29.44 1.15 9.00
N PRO A 109 29.74 1.33 7.70
CA PRO A 109 28.74 1.67 6.71
C PRO A 109 27.71 0.54 6.59
N LEU A 110 26.43 0.92 6.49
CA LEU A 110 25.33 -0.01 6.25
C LEU A 110 25.65 -0.89 5.03
N PRO A 111 25.52 -2.22 5.13
CA PRO A 111 25.72 -3.10 4.01
C PRO A 111 24.74 -2.75 2.88
N ILE A 112 25.20 -2.84 1.63
CA ILE A 112 24.36 -2.58 0.46
C ILE A 112 23.22 -3.60 0.48
N ALA A 113 21.98 -3.12 0.63
CA ALA A 113 20.80 -3.96 0.58
C ALA A 113 20.74 -4.70 -0.78
N LYS A 114 20.90 -6.02 -0.77
CA LYS A 114 20.98 -6.83 -2.00
C LYS A 114 19.64 -6.91 -2.74
N HIS A 115 18.51 -6.70 -2.03
CA HIS A 115 17.17 -6.69 -2.60
C HIS A 115 16.31 -5.57 -1.96
N ARG A 116 16.40 -4.34 -2.47
CA ARG A 116 15.40 -3.30 -2.18
C ARG A 116 14.25 -3.38 -3.17
N SER A 117 13.20 -4.12 -2.82
CA SER A 117 11.89 -3.93 -3.44
C SER A 117 11.05 -3.07 -2.52
N LYS A 118 10.89 -1.77 -2.84
CA LYS A 118 9.95 -0.91 -2.11
C LYS A 118 8.54 -1.46 -2.31
N MET A 119 8.01 -2.15 -1.32
CA MET A 119 6.69 -2.76 -1.37
C MET A 119 5.65 -1.82 -0.75
N LEU A 120 4.40 -1.98 -1.18
CA LEU A 120 3.28 -1.20 -0.65
C LEU A 120 3.11 -1.34 0.87
N SER A 121 3.68 -2.42 1.44
CA SER A 121 3.57 -2.81 2.84
C SER A 121 4.72 -2.36 3.74
N ASP A 122 5.70 -1.62 3.22
CA ASP A 122 6.83 -1.18 4.02
C ASP A 122 6.39 -0.11 5.05
N PRO A 123 6.87 -0.17 6.31
CA PRO A 123 6.69 0.90 7.27
C PRO A 123 7.23 2.23 6.74
N ASN A 124 6.66 3.34 7.20
CA ASN A 124 7.02 4.66 6.69
C ASN A 124 8.34 5.22 7.25
N PHE A 125 9.01 4.49 8.15
CA PHE A 125 10.28 4.87 8.78
C PHE A 125 11.42 3.92 8.40
N ASP A 126 12.67 4.36 8.58
CA ASP A 126 13.87 3.60 8.20
C ASP A 126 14.21 2.52 9.23
N VAL A 127 13.46 1.42 9.17
CA VAL A 127 13.61 0.22 10.01
C VAL A 127 15.03 -0.34 9.93
N CYS A 128 15.65 -0.34 8.74
CA CYS A 128 16.97 -0.92 8.51
C CYS A 128 18.04 -0.21 9.35
N THR A 129 18.08 1.12 9.30
CA THR A 129 19.05 1.91 10.07
C THR A 129 18.81 1.74 11.57
N ALA A 130 17.55 1.72 11.99
CA ALA A 130 17.19 1.64 13.40
C ALA A 130 17.48 0.24 14.00
N MET A 131 17.27 -0.84 13.25
CA MET A 131 17.64 -2.21 13.69
C MET A 131 19.15 -2.44 13.64
N TYR A 132 19.86 -1.84 12.69
CA TYR A 132 21.32 -1.93 12.61
C TYR A 132 21.98 -1.30 13.85
N GLN A 133 21.45 -0.17 14.34
CA GLN A 133 21.87 0.45 15.59
C GLN A 133 21.59 -0.44 16.82
N LEU A 134 20.46 -1.16 16.83
CA LEU A 134 20.07 -1.97 17.98
C LEU A 134 20.84 -3.30 18.08
N ALA A 135 21.08 -3.96 16.95
CA ALA A 135 21.56 -5.34 16.91
C ALA A 135 22.99 -5.49 16.35
N GLY A 136 23.61 -4.41 15.86
CA GLY A 136 24.94 -4.42 15.22
C GLY A 136 25.04 -5.26 13.94
N THR A 137 23.91 -5.81 13.48
CA THR A 137 23.79 -6.68 12.31
C THR A 137 22.54 -6.30 11.52
N ASP A 138 22.63 -6.30 10.20
CA ASP A 138 21.49 -6.04 9.33
C ASP A 138 20.64 -7.32 9.22
N LEU A 139 19.61 -7.43 10.06
CA LEU A 139 18.68 -8.56 10.07
C LEU A 139 17.88 -8.67 8.75
N THR A 140 17.85 -7.61 7.93
CA THR A 140 17.21 -7.64 6.60
C THR A 140 18.03 -8.39 5.54
N GLN A 141 19.24 -8.86 5.88
CA GLN A 141 20.03 -9.76 5.03
C GLN A 141 19.67 -11.23 5.19
N ILE A 142 18.88 -11.57 6.21
CA ILE A 142 18.40 -12.94 6.42
C ILE A 142 17.23 -13.16 5.48
N HIS A 143 17.38 -14.11 4.56
CA HIS A 143 16.35 -14.45 3.58
C HIS A 143 15.01 -14.75 4.27
N GLY A 144 13.97 -13.96 3.97
CA GLY A 144 12.65 -14.06 4.59
C GLY A 144 12.38 -13.08 5.74
N ILE A 145 13.40 -12.36 6.22
CA ILE A 145 13.30 -11.24 7.20
C ILE A 145 13.34 -9.89 6.47
N ASP A 146 13.38 -9.89 5.13
CA ASP A 146 13.60 -8.73 4.26
C ASP A 146 12.67 -7.51 4.49
N ASN A 147 11.61 -7.64 5.32
CA ASN A 147 10.98 -6.54 6.07
C ASN A 147 9.97 -7.12 7.07
N CYS A 148 10.43 -7.71 8.17
CA CYS A 148 9.58 -8.41 9.15
C CYS A 148 8.54 -7.53 9.91
N LEU A 149 8.51 -6.21 9.72
CA LEU A 149 7.43 -5.34 10.20
C LEU A 149 6.27 -5.28 9.19
N ARG A 150 5.84 -6.46 8.74
CA ARG A 150 4.81 -6.63 7.71
C ARG A 150 3.40 -6.49 8.29
N PHE A 151 3.07 -5.31 8.81
CA PHE A 151 1.72 -5.04 9.35
C PHE A 151 0.70 -4.63 8.28
N ARG A 152 1.16 -4.27 7.08
CA ARG A 152 0.31 -3.80 5.97
C ARG A 152 -0.14 -4.89 5.00
N GLY A 153 0.21 -6.16 5.25
CA GLY A 153 -0.24 -7.30 4.46
C GLY A 153 -1.53 -7.89 5.01
N PHE A 154 -2.68 -7.28 4.71
CA PHE A 154 -3.94 -8.03 4.78
C PHE A 154 -4.07 -8.92 3.53
N PRO A 155 -4.55 -10.17 3.67
CA PRO A 155 -4.82 -11.07 2.55
C PRO A 155 -5.89 -10.54 1.58
#